data_AF-A0A915XK74-F1
#
_entry.id   AF-A0A915XK74-F1
#
_cell.length_a   1.000
_cell.length_b   1.000
_cell.length_c   1.000
_cell.angle_alpha   90.00
_cell.angle_beta   90.00
_cell.angle_gamma   90.00
#
_symmetry.space_group_name_H-M   'P 1'
#
loop_
_entity.id
_entity.type
_entity.pdbx_description
1 polymer ?
#
loop_
_entity_poly.entity_id
_entity_poly.type
_entity_poly.pdbx_seq_one_letter_code
_entity_poly.pdbx_strand_id
1 'polypeptide(L)'
;MSRHTCAAIHRVAALAACLALLGAADRPPAARVHRDSPLTSEPETQDARGARPVPHGRLYEVARDLTVTRTSTPTGTRALNVNSIDDVPDSSWFTNQARDVPESDEVLRPATCMTCPGAAEDAAPTQDASLQVVAIDASTAPRLTARDADGAMWDVVFDPVSHPETVTGTTVVVATLLRQVGYHHARWSIVRLRPHGLQPAAGATITTRTGRVVPLRPSDIAALLRGAAPHDDGTYRAAVARRPPGVRLGAFRFRATRPDDPNDVIPHEHRRELRALRVVGAWLNLTRLGPRMTQDVLQPRADGRHVIRHYLEGAGMGLGVADGRPHGAREGIEYLYDPGPMLQRLWTFGLRRPDWHAREAPIERGIGRVPADGFDPRAWRPLVPNQAFVEMRSDDASWAARRIVGFTDARLREVVALARYSSEATSRRLVDLLASRRDAIGRAWLTADAAVTRPALALDGTLTYADASVEAGLVERTPSRRIRWGLFDNETGTTTRRGAAVADGGGVALPEATSLPVGSHLWVGMHDVNDPAAGDGSVDANGEEEPAVTLVFRRGDERWTLVSLERRGPHRVEP
;
A
#
# COMPACT_ATOMS: atom_id res chain seq x y z
N MET A 1 -25.46 -44.72 40.69
CA MET A 1 -24.33 -43.79 40.92
C MET A 1 -24.17 -43.62 42.42
N SER A 2 -22.98 -43.90 42.98
CA SER A 2 -22.78 -43.94 44.43
C SER A 2 -22.70 -42.53 45.02
N ARG A 3 -23.08 -42.37 46.30
CA ARG A 3 -23.05 -41.08 47.00
C ARG A 3 -21.68 -40.38 46.97
N HIS A 4 -20.60 -41.14 46.74
CA HIS A 4 -19.25 -40.59 46.59
C HIS A 4 -18.99 -39.88 45.26
N THR A 5 -19.66 -40.29 44.18
CA THR A 5 -19.52 -39.64 42.87
C THR A 5 -20.21 -38.27 42.84
N CYS A 6 -21.32 -38.12 43.58
CA CYS A 6 -22.07 -36.86 43.64
C CYS A 6 -21.31 -35.77 44.42
N ALA A 7 -20.66 -36.15 45.53
CA ALA A 7 -19.88 -35.22 46.36
C ALA A 7 -18.61 -34.70 45.65
N ALA A 8 -17.98 -35.51 44.80
CA ALA A 8 -16.82 -35.10 44.01
C ALA A 8 -17.21 -34.08 42.93
N ILE A 9 -18.35 -34.29 42.25
CA ILE A 9 -18.86 -33.38 41.22
C ILE A 9 -19.23 -32.02 41.82
N HIS A 10 -19.83 -31.99 43.01
CA HIS A 10 -20.17 -30.73 43.70
C HIS A 10 -18.93 -29.94 44.13
N ARG A 11 -17.85 -30.62 44.55
CA ARG A 11 -16.59 -29.96 44.90
C ARG A 11 -15.87 -29.38 43.68
N VAL A 12 -15.88 -30.07 42.54
CA VAL A 12 -15.31 -29.55 41.28
C VAL A 12 -16.13 -28.38 40.74
N ALA A 13 -17.45 -28.43 40.81
CA ALA A 13 -18.33 -27.33 40.42
C ALA A 13 -18.16 -26.10 41.32
N ALA A 14 -18.01 -26.29 42.64
CA ALA A 14 -17.74 -25.19 43.57
C ALA A 14 -16.36 -24.57 43.35
N LEU A 15 -15.33 -25.37 43.05
CA LEU A 15 -13.99 -24.86 42.74
C LEU A 15 -13.98 -24.08 41.41
N ALA A 16 -14.69 -24.57 40.39
CA ALA A 16 -14.84 -23.87 39.11
C ALA A 16 -15.64 -22.57 39.25
N ALA A 17 -16.67 -22.53 40.10
CA ALA A 17 -17.41 -21.32 40.42
C ALA A 17 -16.56 -20.29 41.19
N CYS A 18 -15.73 -20.74 42.15
CA CYS A 18 -14.78 -19.87 42.84
C CYS A 18 -13.67 -19.35 41.91
N LEU A 19 -13.16 -20.15 40.97
CA LEU A 19 -12.19 -19.71 39.97
C LEU A 19 -12.81 -18.75 38.93
N ALA A 20 -14.08 -18.93 38.58
CA ALA A 20 -14.80 -17.99 37.72
C ALA A 20 -15.08 -16.64 38.44
N LEU A 21 -15.35 -16.68 39.75
CA LEU A 21 -15.53 -15.47 40.57
C LEU A 21 -14.20 -14.75 40.88
N LEU A 22 -13.08 -15.47 40.97
CA LEU A 22 -11.73 -14.88 41.10
C LEU A 22 -11.18 -14.33 39.77
N GLY A 23 -11.72 -14.78 38.63
CA GLY A 23 -11.41 -14.23 37.30
C GLY A 23 -12.23 -12.99 36.91
N ALA A 24 -13.25 -12.65 37.70
CA ALA A 24 -14.12 -11.49 37.53
C ALA A 24 -13.79 -10.37 38.54
N ALA A 25 -12.53 -10.25 38.95
CA ALA A 25 -12.05 -8.99 39.50
C ALA A 25 -12.11 -7.96 38.35
N ASP A 26 -12.80 -6.84 38.57
CA ASP A 26 -12.83 -5.68 37.68
C ASP A 26 -11.42 -5.39 37.20
N ARG A 27 -11.08 -5.87 35.99
CA ARG A 27 -9.93 -5.32 35.29
C ARG A 27 -10.33 -3.88 35.03
N PRO A 28 -9.56 -2.90 35.53
CA PRO A 28 -9.81 -1.52 35.14
C PRO A 28 -9.89 -1.50 33.61
N PRO A 29 -10.84 -0.77 33.01
CA PRO A 29 -10.95 -0.67 31.57
C PRO A 29 -9.55 -0.41 31.00
N ALA A 30 -9.15 -1.21 30.01
CA ALA A 30 -7.82 -1.07 29.43
C ALA A 30 -7.67 0.39 28.97
N ALA A 31 -6.61 1.05 29.44
CA ALA A 31 -6.34 2.45 29.10
C ALA A 31 -6.46 2.64 27.58
N ARG A 32 -7.29 3.59 27.15
CA ARG A 32 -7.57 3.80 25.71
C ARG A 32 -6.33 4.28 24.95
N VAL A 33 -5.43 4.97 25.65
CA VAL A 33 -4.12 5.42 25.16
C VAL A 33 -3.02 4.78 26.01
N HIS A 34 -2.10 4.06 25.37
CA HIS A 34 -0.97 3.44 26.05
C HIS A 34 0.24 4.38 26.18
N ARG A 35 1.18 4.06 27.06
CA ARG A 35 2.36 4.91 27.31
C ARG A 35 3.21 5.13 26.05
N ASP A 36 3.32 4.08 25.25
CA ASP A 36 4.03 3.97 23.97
C ASP A 36 3.18 4.41 22.76
N SER A 37 1.98 4.97 22.99
CA SER A 37 1.20 5.57 21.91
C SER A 37 1.81 6.90 21.43
N PRO A 38 1.89 7.12 20.10
CA PRO A 38 1.56 6.18 19.03
C PRO A 38 2.68 5.15 18.79
N LEU A 39 2.29 3.89 18.59
CA LEU A 39 3.23 2.86 18.17
C LEU A 39 3.78 3.19 16.78
N THR A 40 5.10 3.35 16.66
CA THR A 40 5.75 3.73 15.40
C THR A 40 6.20 2.54 14.57
N SER A 41 6.44 1.38 15.20
CA SER A 41 6.84 0.13 14.54
C SER A 41 6.16 -1.09 15.16
N GLU A 42 5.76 -2.06 14.34
CA GLU A 42 5.21 -3.34 14.80
C GLU A 42 6.29 -4.16 15.55
N PRO A 43 5.98 -4.77 16.71
CA PRO A 43 6.95 -5.53 17.49
C PRO A 43 7.22 -6.92 16.89
N GLU A 44 8.03 -6.96 15.82
CA GLU A 44 8.48 -8.19 15.15
C GLU A 44 9.66 -8.81 15.93
N THR A 45 9.32 -9.43 17.05
CA THR A 45 10.30 -9.87 18.05
C THR A 45 10.78 -11.32 17.86
N GLN A 46 10.10 -12.10 17.03
CA GLN A 46 10.37 -13.53 16.86
C GLN A 46 11.32 -13.79 15.68
N ASP A 47 12.04 -14.91 15.71
CA ASP A 47 12.96 -15.29 14.65
C ASP A 47 12.29 -16.21 13.63
N ALA A 48 12.19 -15.75 12.39
CA ALA A 48 11.55 -16.47 11.28
C ALA A 48 12.49 -17.41 10.52
N ARG A 49 13.70 -17.72 11.03
CA ARG A 49 14.69 -18.59 10.35
C ARG A 49 14.16 -19.96 9.90
N GLY A 50 13.09 -20.45 10.53
CA GLY A 50 12.44 -21.73 10.21
C GLY A 50 11.58 -21.70 8.95
N ALA A 51 11.29 -20.52 8.41
CA ALA A 51 10.42 -20.34 7.27
C ALA A 51 10.96 -20.98 5.99
N ARG A 52 10.08 -21.60 5.20
CA ARG A 52 10.45 -22.37 4.01
C ARG A 52 9.78 -21.82 2.75
N PRO A 53 10.34 -22.05 1.55
CA PRO A 53 9.64 -21.72 0.32
C PRO A 53 8.29 -22.43 0.22
N VAL A 54 7.22 -21.66 0.01
CA VAL A 54 5.86 -22.22 -0.11
C VAL A 54 5.46 -22.20 -1.60
N PRO A 55 5.29 -23.37 -2.25
CA PRO A 55 4.81 -23.41 -3.62
C PRO A 55 3.36 -22.91 -3.66
N HIS A 56 3.14 -21.81 -4.39
CA HIS A 56 1.80 -21.27 -4.60
C HIS A 56 1.16 -21.97 -5.80
N GLY A 57 0.09 -22.72 -5.54
CA GLY A 57 -0.74 -23.32 -6.58
C GLY A 57 -1.47 -22.26 -7.40
N ARG A 58 -0.77 -21.64 -8.36
CA ARG A 58 -1.27 -20.46 -9.10
C ARG A 58 -2.67 -20.64 -9.69
N LEU A 59 -2.96 -21.82 -10.26
CA LEU A 59 -4.28 -22.12 -10.82
C LEU A 59 -5.36 -22.24 -9.75
N TYR A 60 -5.04 -22.86 -8.61
CA TYR A 60 -5.96 -22.96 -7.48
C TYR A 60 -6.30 -21.58 -6.91
N GLU A 61 -5.28 -20.74 -6.69
CA GLU A 61 -5.47 -19.38 -6.17
C GLU A 61 -6.35 -18.54 -7.10
N VAL A 62 -6.04 -18.51 -8.40
CA VAL A 62 -6.86 -17.79 -9.39
C VAL A 62 -8.28 -18.34 -9.46
N ALA A 63 -8.46 -19.67 -9.45
CA ALA A 63 -9.79 -20.27 -9.49
C ALA A 63 -10.62 -19.92 -8.24
N ARG A 64 -10.01 -20.02 -7.05
CA ARG A 64 -10.65 -19.61 -5.79
C ARG A 64 -11.02 -18.14 -5.83
N ASP A 65 -10.12 -17.26 -6.27
CA ASP A 65 -10.39 -15.83 -6.22
C ASP A 65 -11.51 -15.42 -7.19
N LEU A 66 -11.58 -16.02 -8.37
CA LEU A 66 -12.66 -15.77 -9.34
C LEU A 66 -14.03 -16.33 -8.90
N THR A 67 -14.05 -17.33 -8.02
CA THR A 67 -15.29 -18.05 -7.65
C THR A 67 -15.78 -17.73 -6.23
N VAL A 68 -14.87 -17.68 -5.25
CA VAL A 68 -15.16 -17.48 -3.82
C VAL A 68 -14.92 -16.04 -3.40
N THR A 69 -13.72 -15.51 -3.64
CA THR A 69 -13.35 -14.15 -3.20
C THR A 69 -14.27 -13.10 -3.86
N ARG A 70 -14.57 -13.27 -5.16
CA ARG A 70 -15.49 -12.39 -5.91
C ARG A 70 -16.88 -12.22 -5.28
N THR A 71 -17.40 -13.26 -4.65
CA THR A 71 -18.75 -13.29 -4.06
C THR A 71 -18.72 -13.12 -2.55
N SER A 72 -17.54 -12.89 -1.97
CA SER A 72 -17.39 -12.70 -0.53
C SER A 72 -17.98 -11.36 -0.11
N THR A 73 -18.71 -11.36 0.99
CA THR A 73 -19.19 -10.13 1.63
C THR A 73 -18.10 -9.65 2.58
N PRO A 74 -17.72 -8.36 2.54
CA PRO A 74 -16.76 -7.82 3.49
C PRO A 74 -17.25 -7.99 4.92
N THR A 75 -16.34 -8.33 5.83
CA THR A 75 -16.69 -8.46 7.25
C THR A 75 -17.07 -7.13 7.90
N GLY A 76 -16.63 -6.00 7.31
CA GLY A 76 -16.77 -4.68 7.92
C GLY A 76 -15.77 -4.44 9.07
N THR A 77 -14.85 -5.36 9.34
CA THR A 77 -13.85 -5.22 10.40
C THR A 77 -12.84 -4.11 10.05
N ARG A 78 -12.58 -3.19 11.00
CA ARG A 78 -11.51 -2.20 10.88
C ARG A 78 -10.16 -2.91 10.73
N ALA A 79 -9.24 -2.33 9.95
CA ALA A 79 -7.91 -2.90 9.84
C ALA A 79 -7.24 -3.01 11.22
N LEU A 80 -6.54 -4.13 11.44
CA LEU A 80 -6.04 -4.52 12.76
C LEU A 80 -4.63 -4.01 13.06
N ASN A 81 -3.92 -3.48 12.07
CA ASN A 81 -2.56 -2.96 12.19
C ASN A 81 -2.48 -1.43 12.09
N VAL A 82 -3.52 -0.77 12.59
CA VAL A 82 -3.60 0.70 12.66
C VAL A 82 -3.24 1.13 14.07
N ASN A 83 -2.28 2.05 14.21
CA ASN A 83 -1.93 2.60 15.51
C ASN A 83 -2.96 3.62 16.02
N SER A 84 -2.74 4.12 17.23
CA SER A 84 -3.66 5.04 17.89
C SER A 84 -3.87 6.37 17.13
N ILE A 85 -3.01 6.73 16.18
CA ILE A 85 -3.13 7.97 15.38
C ILE A 85 -3.68 7.73 13.96
N ASP A 86 -4.40 6.62 13.76
CA ASP A 86 -5.01 6.22 12.48
C ASP A 86 -4.00 6.04 11.35
N ASP A 87 -2.85 5.46 11.67
CA ASP A 87 -1.77 5.27 10.70
C ASP A 87 -1.10 3.89 10.81
N VAL A 88 -0.38 3.48 9.77
CA VAL A 88 0.27 2.16 9.72
C VAL A 88 1.70 2.27 10.29
N PRO A 89 2.07 1.52 11.34
CA PRO A 89 3.44 1.45 11.85
C PRO A 89 4.41 0.80 10.84
N ASP A 90 5.70 1.03 11.04
CA ASP A 90 6.74 0.36 10.26
C ASP A 90 6.80 -1.13 10.61
N SER A 91 6.87 -1.98 9.58
CA SER A 91 6.92 -3.44 9.70
C SER A 91 7.64 -4.09 8.52
N SER A 92 7.67 -5.42 8.51
CA SER A 92 8.15 -6.22 7.39
C SER A 92 7.28 -6.09 6.13
N TRP A 93 6.09 -5.50 6.24
CA TRP A 93 5.15 -5.29 5.14
C TRP A 93 5.23 -3.89 4.53
N PHE A 94 5.51 -2.88 5.36
CA PHE A 94 5.39 -1.48 4.97
C PHE A 94 6.35 -0.58 5.78
N THR A 95 6.85 0.49 5.17
CA THR A 95 7.62 1.53 5.87
C THR A 95 7.04 2.89 5.57
N ASN A 96 6.68 3.60 6.61
CA ASN A 96 6.02 4.89 6.60
C ASN A 96 7.04 6.02 6.40
N GLN A 97 7.51 6.17 5.16
CA GLN A 97 8.55 7.13 4.79
C GLN A 97 8.19 8.61 5.06
N ALA A 98 6.92 8.91 5.33
CA ALA A 98 6.44 10.24 5.64
C ALA A 98 6.67 10.65 7.12
N ARG A 99 7.05 9.73 8.02
CA ARG A 99 7.30 10.04 9.45
C ARG A 99 8.70 10.54 9.76
N ASP A 100 9.71 10.17 8.98
CA ASP A 100 11.12 10.44 9.28
C ASP A 100 11.62 11.81 8.78
N VAL A 101 10.73 12.72 8.38
CA VAL A 101 11.08 14.03 7.80
C VAL A 101 10.76 15.16 8.80
N PRO A 102 11.74 15.93 9.29
CA PRO A 102 11.53 17.09 10.15
C PRO A 102 10.63 18.17 9.49
N GLU A 103 9.92 18.94 10.32
CA GLU A 103 8.83 19.91 10.02
C GLU A 103 9.14 21.09 9.06
N SER A 104 10.28 21.14 8.36
CA SER A 104 10.58 22.23 7.42
C SER A 104 9.96 22.00 6.04
N ASP A 105 9.38 23.02 5.40
CA ASP A 105 8.70 23.08 4.08
C ASP A 105 9.34 22.36 2.86
N GLU A 106 10.41 21.58 3.01
CA GLU A 106 10.83 20.50 2.08
C GLU A 106 9.96 19.21 2.17
N VAL A 107 8.90 19.24 2.98
CA VAL A 107 8.09 18.11 3.55
C VAL A 107 7.20 17.29 2.59
N LEU A 108 7.29 17.46 1.27
CA LEU A 108 6.72 16.49 0.30
C LEU A 108 7.80 15.74 -0.51
N ARG A 109 9.02 15.66 0.02
CA ARG A 109 10.07 14.77 -0.48
C ARG A 109 10.07 13.46 0.31
N PRO A 110 9.31 12.40 -0.05
CA PRO A 110 9.74 11.05 0.28
C PRO A 110 11.07 10.88 -0.43
N ALA A 111 12.19 10.95 0.30
CA ALA A 111 13.50 11.28 -0.22
C ALA A 111 13.76 10.70 -1.63
N THR A 112 13.94 11.57 -2.63
CA THR A 112 14.80 11.26 -3.80
C THR A 112 16.22 11.17 -3.27
N CYS A 113 16.46 10.18 -2.43
CA CYS A 113 17.70 10.03 -1.74
C CYS A 113 18.67 9.37 -2.71
N MET A 114 19.25 10.20 -3.58
CA MET A 114 20.42 9.82 -4.35
C MET A 114 21.63 9.62 -3.42
N THR A 115 21.53 10.06 -2.16
CA THR A 115 22.56 10.06 -1.11
C THR A 115 22.22 9.23 0.14
N CYS A 116 21.18 8.39 0.11
CA CYS A 116 20.85 7.57 1.28
C CYS A 116 21.95 6.52 1.53
N PRO A 117 22.15 6.11 2.79
CA PRO A 117 22.99 4.96 3.11
C PRO A 117 22.56 3.76 2.23
N GLY A 118 23.51 3.16 1.50
CA GLY A 118 23.24 2.09 0.52
C GLY A 118 23.10 2.54 -0.94
N ALA A 119 23.05 3.85 -1.25
CA ALA A 119 22.99 4.33 -2.63
C ALA A 119 24.21 3.91 -3.49
N ALA A 120 25.37 3.72 -2.87
CA ALA A 120 26.56 3.16 -3.51
C ALA A 120 26.45 1.63 -3.74
N GLU A 121 25.76 0.90 -2.86
CA GLU A 121 25.54 -0.55 -2.99
C GLU A 121 24.45 -0.90 -4.02
N ASP A 122 23.60 0.07 -4.37
CA ASP A 122 22.55 -0.02 -5.38
C ASP A 122 22.93 0.64 -6.72
N ALA A 123 24.22 0.97 -6.92
CA ALA A 123 24.69 1.56 -8.17
C ALA A 123 24.44 0.58 -9.32
N ALA A 124 23.65 1.02 -10.31
CA ALA A 124 23.31 0.17 -11.45
C ALA A 124 24.57 -0.20 -12.26
N PRO A 125 24.63 -1.41 -12.83
CA PRO A 125 25.74 -1.82 -13.70
C PRO A 125 25.97 -0.80 -14.82
N THR A 126 27.24 -0.54 -15.12
CA THR A 126 27.62 0.31 -16.25
C THR A 126 27.30 -0.38 -17.57
N GLN A 127 27.33 0.38 -18.66
CA GLN A 127 27.06 -0.16 -20.00
C GLN A 127 28.01 -1.28 -20.43
N ASP A 128 29.22 -1.29 -19.85
CA ASP A 128 30.30 -2.23 -20.13
C ASP A 128 30.47 -3.29 -19.04
N ALA A 129 29.53 -3.36 -18.10
CA ALA A 129 29.54 -4.38 -17.06
C ALA A 129 29.43 -5.77 -17.69
N SER A 130 30.31 -6.67 -17.26
CA SER A 130 30.19 -8.09 -17.55
C SER A 130 29.22 -8.72 -16.54
N LEU A 131 28.10 -9.24 -17.05
CA LEU A 131 27.02 -9.83 -16.28
C LEU A 131 26.88 -11.31 -16.65
N GLN A 132 27.06 -12.17 -15.65
CA GLN A 132 26.84 -13.61 -15.79
C GLN A 132 25.36 -13.92 -15.66
N VAL A 133 24.70 -14.25 -16.77
CA VAL A 133 23.29 -14.66 -16.84
C VAL A 133 23.10 -15.99 -16.12
N VAL A 134 22.41 -15.97 -14.98
CA VAL A 134 22.13 -17.13 -14.14
C VAL A 134 20.80 -17.78 -14.51
N ALA A 135 19.80 -16.97 -14.89
CA ALA A 135 18.49 -17.49 -15.25
C ALA A 135 17.82 -16.64 -16.35
N ILE A 136 17.06 -17.29 -17.22
CA ILE A 136 16.09 -16.65 -18.12
C ILE A 136 14.70 -17.18 -17.80
N ASP A 137 13.71 -16.29 -17.73
CA ASP A 137 12.31 -16.68 -17.73
C ASP A 137 11.70 -16.35 -19.09
N ALA A 138 11.27 -17.37 -19.82
CA ALA A 138 10.69 -17.24 -21.15
C ALA A 138 9.29 -16.63 -21.07
N SER A 139 9.24 -15.31 -20.90
CA SER A 139 8.03 -14.51 -20.94
C SER A 139 7.96 -13.65 -22.19
N THR A 140 6.82 -12.99 -22.36
CA THR A 140 6.58 -12.10 -23.49
C THR A 140 7.42 -10.82 -23.41
N ALA A 141 7.62 -10.25 -22.22
CA ALA A 141 8.71 -9.28 -21.99
C ALA A 141 10.03 -10.06 -21.81
N PRO A 142 11.11 -9.74 -22.54
CA PRO A 142 12.40 -10.38 -22.32
C PRO A 142 12.95 -10.04 -20.93
N ARG A 143 13.27 -11.05 -20.12
CA ARG A 143 13.81 -10.86 -18.77
C ARG A 143 14.83 -11.94 -18.41
N LEU A 144 15.81 -11.54 -17.61
CA LEU A 144 16.85 -12.41 -17.11
C LEU A 144 17.27 -12.01 -15.70
N THR A 145 17.93 -12.94 -15.02
CA THR A 145 18.66 -12.69 -13.79
C THR A 145 20.13 -12.88 -14.07
N ALA A 146 20.95 -11.92 -13.66
CA ALA A 146 22.39 -11.98 -13.81
C ALA A 146 23.13 -11.77 -12.49
N ARG A 147 24.42 -12.08 -12.49
CA ARG A 147 25.36 -11.84 -11.41
C ARG A 147 26.49 -10.96 -11.93
N ASP A 148 26.87 -9.93 -11.18
CA ASP A 148 28.03 -9.10 -11.51
C ASP A 148 29.34 -9.69 -10.97
N ALA A 149 30.45 -8.97 -11.17
CA ALA A 149 31.78 -9.38 -10.72
C ALA A 149 31.91 -9.46 -9.19
N ASP A 150 31.13 -8.66 -8.45
CA ASP A 150 31.12 -8.63 -6.99
C ASP A 150 30.18 -9.70 -6.38
N GLY A 151 29.53 -10.49 -7.24
CA GLY A 151 28.63 -11.57 -6.84
C GLY A 151 27.21 -11.11 -6.53
N ALA A 152 26.88 -9.82 -6.73
CA ALA A 152 25.53 -9.32 -6.52
C ALA A 152 24.59 -9.81 -7.62
N MET A 153 23.36 -10.14 -7.22
CA MET A 153 22.33 -10.65 -8.12
C MET A 153 21.46 -9.50 -8.62
N TRP A 154 21.23 -9.47 -9.93
CA TRP A 154 20.47 -8.44 -10.63
C TRP A 154 19.30 -9.05 -11.39
N ASP A 155 18.13 -8.43 -11.28
CA ASP A 155 17.02 -8.66 -12.19
C ASP A 155 17.05 -7.63 -13.31
N VAL A 156 16.92 -8.11 -14.54
CA VAL A 156 17.03 -7.32 -15.77
C VAL A 156 15.80 -7.56 -16.62
N VAL A 157 15.14 -6.48 -17.03
CA VAL A 157 14.01 -6.52 -17.96
C VAL A 157 14.29 -5.61 -19.15
N PHE A 158 13.91 -6.07 -20.33
CA PHE A 158 14.02 -5.34 -21.58
C PHE A 158 12.64 -4.99 -22.12
N ASP A 159 12.60 -3.99 -23.00
CA ASP A 159 11.40 -3.71 -23.77
C ASP A 159 11.27 -4.66 -24.95
N PRO A 160 10.06 -5.18 -25.23
CA PRO A 160 9.83 -5.95 -26.44
C PRO A 160 9.98 -5.08 -27.69
N VAL A 161 10.43 -5.65 -28.80
CA VAL A 161 10.60 -4.93 -30.09
C VAL A 161 9.34 -4.16 -30.50
N SER A 162 8.16 -4.73 -30.22
CA SER A 162 6.87 -4.11 -30.59
C SER A 162 6.49 -2.90 -29.75
N HIS A 163 7.06 -2.73 -28.56
CA HIS A 163 6.69 -1.65 -27.62
C HIS A 163 7.93 -1.13 -26.87
N PRO A 164 8.84 -0.43 -27.58
CA PRO A 164 10.06 0.12 -26.98
C PRO A 164 9.72 1.15 -25.89
N GLU A 165 10.57 1.21 -24.86
CA GLU A 165 10.49 2.10 -23.69
C GLU A 165 9.31 1.86 -22.73
N THR A 166 8.38 0.95 -23.06
CA THR A 166 7.15 0.77 -22.29
C THR A 166 7.35 0.01 -20.98
N VAL A 167 7.92 -1.21 -21.03
CA VAL A 167 8.08 -2.06 -19.84
C VAL A 167 9.13 -1.48 -18.91
N THR A 168 10.28 -1.06 -19.45
CA THR A 168 11.39 -0.52 -18.66
C THR A 168 11.01 0.81 -18.01
N GLY A 169 10.34 1.71 -18.76
CA GLY A 169 9.85 2.99 -18.23
C GLY A 169 8.80 2.80 -17.13
N THR A 170 7.79 1.96 -17.39
CA THR A 170 6.77 1.59 -16.39
C THR A 170 7.40 1.00 -15.14
N THR A 171 8.37 0.09 -15.30
CA THR A 171 9.05 -0.57 -14.17
C THR A 171 9.69 0.45 -13.23
N VAL A 172 10.42 1.42 -13.78
CA VAL A 172 11.13 2.43 -12.98
C VAL A 172 10.15 3.38 -12.29
N VAL A 173 9.14 3.88 -13.00
CA VAL A 173 8.13 4.81 -12.44
C VAL A 173 7.32 4.13 -11.35
N VAL A 174 6.71 2.98 -11.64
CA VAL A 174 5.83 2.26 -10.71
C VAL A 174 6.60 1.79 -9.49
N ALA A 175 7.80 1.21 -9.66
CA ALA A 175 8.65 0.82 -8.54
C ALA A 175 8.98 1.99 -7.62
N THR A 176 9.32 3.14 -8.20
CA THR A 176 9.66 4.34 -7.45
C THR A 176 8.47 4.87 -6.66
N LEU A 177 7.29 4.94 -7.28
CA LEU A 177 6.07 5.39 -6.62
C LEU A 177 5.64 4.43 -5.51
N LEU A 178 5.69 3.10 -5.73
CA LEU A 178 5.38 2.11 -4.69
C LEU A 178 6.30 2.27 -3.46
N ARG A 179 7.60 2.47 -3.67
CA ARG A 179 8.56 2.73 -2.57
C ARG A 179 8.26 4.04 -1.84
N GLN A 180 7.97 5.11 -2.57
CA GLN A 180 7.66 6.42 -1.99
C GLN A 180 6.33 6.41 -1.22
N VAL A 181 5.37 5.57 -1.62
CA VAL A 181 4.15 5.33 -0.82
C VAL A 181 4.48 4.57 0.46
N GLY A 182 5.45 3.65 0.41
CA GLY A 182 5.97 2.91 1.58
C GLY A 182 6.03 1.39 1.40
N TYR A 183 5.67 0.85 0.23
CA TYR A 183 5.77 -0.58 -0.03
C TYR A 183 7.22 -0.98 -0.33
N HIS A 184 7.61 -2.16 0.16
CA HIS A 184 8.91 -2.74 -0.16
C HIS A 184 8.95 -3.12 -1.65
N HIS A 185 9.89 -2.53 -2.38
CA HIS A 185 10.17 -2.87 -3.77
C HIS A 185 11.65 -2.61 -4.03
N ALA A 186 12.26 -3.37 -4.94
CA ALA A 186 13.64 -3.12 -5.35
C ALA A 186 13.77 -1.76 -6.08
N ARG A 187 14.94 -1.13 -6.01
CA ARG A 187 15.24 0.10 -6.75
C ARG A 187 15.61 -0.24 -8.20
N TRP A 188 14.81 0.24 -9.15
CA TRP A 188 15.04 0.03 -10.58
C TRP A 188 15.68 1.26 -11.22
N SER A 189 16.61 1.02 -12.13
CA SER A 189 17.30 2.07 -12.90
C SER A 189 17.35 1.71 -14.39
N ILE A 190 17.28 2.73 -15.25
CA ILE A 190 17.50 2.56 -16.70
C ILE A 190 18.99 2.51 -17.01
N VAL A 191 19.41 1.45 -17.70
CA VAL A 191 20.76 1.26 -18.22
C VAL A 191 20.71 0.93 -19.71
N ARG A 192 21.85 1.13 -20.38
CA ARG A 192 22.10 0.60 -21.73
C ARG A 192 23.05 -0.58 -21.57
N LEU A 193 22.74 -1.74 -22.14
CA LEU A 193 23.59 -2.92 -22.05
C LEU A 193 24.10 -3.31 -23.43
N ARG A 194 25.37 -3.73 -23.49
CA ARG A 194 25.96 -4.32 -24.69
C ARG A 194 25.74 -5.84 -24.69
N PRO A 195 25.35 -6.45 -25.82
CA PRO A 195 25.11 -7.89 -25.91
C PRO A 195 26.26 -8.77 -25.43
N HIS A 196 27.50 -8.39 -25.76
CA HIS A 196 28.69 -9.16 -25.39
C HIS A 196 29.01 -9.12 -23.89
N GLY A 197 28.42 -8.17 -23.15
CA GLY A 197 28.50 -8.11 -21.70
C GLY A 197 27.65 -9.19 -21.01
N LEU A 198 26.70 -9.82 -21.71
CA LEU A 198 25.82 -10.86 -21.18
C LEU A 198 26.38 -12.24 -21.52
N GLN A 199 26.91 -12.95 -20.52
CA GLN A 199 27.49 -14.28 -20.70
C GLN A 199 26.80 -15.31 -19.82
N PRO A 200 26.57 -16.55 -20.28
CA PRO A 200 25.93 -17.56 -19.46
C PRO A 200 26.81 -17.95 -18.25
N ALA A 201 26.23 -17.94 -17.04
CA ALA A 201 26.90 -18.45 -15.86
C ALA A 201 27.01 -19.98 -15.91
N ALA A 202 27.98 -20.55 -15.18
CA ALA A 202 28.01 -22.00 -14.96
C ALA A 202 26.73 -22.46 -14.26
N GLY A 203 26.06 -23.48 -14.82
CA GLY A 203 24.79 -24.00 -14.30
C GLY A 203 23.59 -23.10 -14.54
N ALA A 204 23.69 -22.09 -15.42
CA ALA A 204 22.58 -21.22 -15.76
C ALA A 204 21.38 -22.00 -16.32
N THR A 205 20.18 -21.49 -16.08
CA THR A 205 18.92 -22.16 -16.42
C THR A 205 17.98 -21.27 -17.24
N ILE A 206 17.08 -21.89 -17.98
CA ILE A 206 15.95 -21.23 -18.62
C ILE A 206 14.65 -21.94 -18.23
N THR A 207 13.70 -21.16 -17.75
CA THR A 207 12.31 -21.60 -17.54
C THR A 207 11.55 -21.38 -18.83
N THR A 208 11.08 -22.43 -19.48
CA THR A 208 10.31 -22.35 -20.73
C THR A 208 8.90 -21.81 -20.49
N ARG A 209 8.18 -21.42 -21.56
CA ARG A 209 6.76 -21.03 -21.46
C ARG A 209 5.85 -22.12 -20.88
N THR A 210 6.25 -23.39 -20.97
CA THR A 210 5.54 -24.52 -20.36
C THR A 210 5.87 -24.71 -18.88
N GLY A 211 6.76 -23.89 -18.32
CA GLY A 211 7.22 -23.96 -16.93
C GLY A 211 8.35 -24.97 -16.69
N ARG A 212 8.91 -25.58 -17.75
CA ARG A 212 10.02 -26.54 -17.62
C ARG A 212 11.33 -25.79 -17.44
N VAL A 213 12.12 -26.17 -16.43
CA VAL A 213 13.47 -25.65 -16.22
C VAL A 213 14.47 -26.52 -16.97
N VAL A 214 15.29 -25.93 -17.84
CA VAL A 214 16.34 -26.61 -18.59
C VAL A 214 17.66 -25.82 -18.55
N PRO A 215 18.82 -26.43 -18.84
CA PRO A 215 20.09 -25.70 -18.92
C PRO A 215 20.06 -24.61 -20.00
N LEU A 216 20.59 -23.44 -19.66
CA LEU A 216 20.69 -22.28 -20.55
C LEU A 216 21.86 -22.46 -21.53
N ARG A 217 21.60 -22.16 -22.80
CA ARG A 217 22.60 -22.18 -23.88
C ARG A 217 22.96 -20.74 -24.30
N PRO A 218 24.16 -20.49 -24.85
CA PRO A 218 24.51 -19.16 -25.39
C PRO A 218 23.50 -18.65 -26.44
N SER A 219 22.92 -19.54 -27.24
CA SER A 219 21.88 -19.21 -28.22
C SER A 219 20.59 -18.65 -27.60
N ASP A 220 20.31 -18.96 -26.33
CA ASP A 220 19.10 -18.53 -25.63
C ASP A 220 19.19 -17.05 -25.24
N ILE A 221 20.38 -16.56 -24.90
CA ILE A 221 20.62 -15.12 -24.69
C ILE A 221 20.41 -14.37 -26.00
N ALA A 222 20.96 -14.87 -27.10
CA ALA A 222 20.72 -14.29 -28.42
C ALA A 222 19.23 -14.32 -28.81
N ALA A 223 18.49 -15.38 -28.45
CA ALA A 223 17.05 -15.48 -28.67
C ALA A 223 16.26 -14.46 -27.84
N LEU A 224 16.64 -14.27 -26.58
CA LEU A 224 16.09 -13.25 -25.70
C LEU A 224 16.30 -11.85 -26.29
N LEU A 225 17.52 -11.52 -26.71
CA LEU A 225 17.85 -10.21 -27.27
C LEU A 225 17.21 -9.94 -28.63
N ARG A 226 16.91 -10.97 -29.44
CA ARG A 226 16.07 -10.80 -30.65
C ARG A 226 14.64 -10.35 -30.33
N GLY A 227 14.13 -10.68 -29.14
CA GLY A 227 12.83 -10.22 -28.66
C GLY A 227 12.87 -8.82 -28.04
N ALA A 228 14.06 -8.28 -27.75
CA ALA A 228 14.25 -6.98 -27.13
C ALA A 228 14.45 -5.89 -28.19
N ALA A 229 13.97 -4.67 -27.94
CA ALA A 229 14.15 -3.53 -28.83
C ALA A 229 15.63 -3.05 -28.82
N PRO A 230 16.38 -3.17 -29.94
CA PRO A 230 17.73 -2.66 -30.02
C PRO A 230 17.74 -1.15 -30.27
N HIS A 231 18.82 -0.48 -29.85
CA HIS A 231 19.20 0.83 -30.35
C HIS A 231 20.07 0.71 -31.61
N ASP A 232 20.18 1.82 -32.36
CA ASP A 232 20.97 1.90 -33.59
C ASP A 232 22.46 1.58 -33.39
N ASP A 233 22.99 1.82 -32.18
CA ASP A 233 24.37 1.52 -31.79
C ASP A 233 24.58 0.07 -31.33
N GLY A 234 23.56 -0.80 -31.46
CA GLY A 234 23.59 -2.20 -31.06
C GLY A 234 23.48 -2.42 -29.55
N THR A 235 23.24 -1.37 -28.75
CA THR A 235 22.94 -1.49 -27.32
C THR A 235 21.45 -1.76 -27.09
N TYR A 236 21.11 -2.21 -25.88
CA TYR A 236 19.73 -2.47 -25.48
C TYR A 236 19.38 -1.63 -24.26
N ARG A 237 18.25 -0.93 -24.32
CA ARG A 237 17.63 -0.31 -23.14
C ARG A 237 17.12 -1.41 -22.21
N ALA A 238 17.55 -1.37 -20.95
CA ALA A 238 17.10 -2.26 -19.91
C ALA A 238 16.76 -1.48 -18.64
N ALA A 239 15.82 -2.01 -17.86
CA ALA A 239 15.67 -1.65 -16.46
C ALA A 239 16.33 -2.75 -15.63
N VAL A 240 17.10 -2.35 -14.62
CA VAL A 240 17.83 -3.26 -13.74
C VAL A 240 17.58 -2.93 -12.27
N ALA A 241 17.49 -3.95 -11.44
CA ALA A 241 17.43 -3.82 -10.00
C ALA A 241 18.26 -4.88 -9.30
N ARG A 242 18.98 -4.48 -8.26
CA ARG A 242 19.68 -5.40 -7.37
C ARG A 242 18.64 -6.17 -6.57
N ARG A 243 18.79 -7.50 -6.49
CA ARG A 243 17.93 -8.33 -5.66
C ARG A 243 18.20 -8.03 -4.19
N PRO A 244 17.15 -7.87 -3.36
CA PRO A 244 17.33 -7.80 -1.92
C PRO A 244 18.11 -9.03 -1.42
N PRO A 245 19.02 -8.87 -0.44
CA PRO A 245 19.70 -10.00 0.16
C PRO A 245 18.67 -10.89 0.87
N GLY A 246 18.98 -12.18 0.97
CA GLY A 246 18.16 -13.16 1.67
C GLY A 246 17.65 -14.31 0.80
N VAL A 247 16.80 -15.14 1.39
CA VAL A 247 16.24 -16.34 0.75
C VAL A 247 14.82 -16.04 0.27
N ARG A 248 14.56 -16.20 -1.03
CA ARG A 248 13.22 -16.01 -1.62
C ARG A 248 12.32 -17.19 -1.23
N LEU A 249 11.20 -16.91 -0.56
CA LEU A 249 10.27 -17.91 -0.04
C LEU A 249 9.03 -18.12 -0.92
N GLY A 250 8.98 -17.49 -2.10
CA GLY A 250 7.81 -17.46 -2.99
C GLY A 250 6.90 -16.25 -2.75
N ALA A 251 5.72 -16.25 -3.37
CA ALA A 251 4.76 -15.16 -3.23
C ALA A 251 4.11 -15.14 -1.84
N PHE A 252 3.59 -13.99 -1.40
CA PHE A 252 2.62 -13.94 -0.30
C PHE A 252 1.19 -13.94 -0.83
N ARG A 253 0.25 -14.25 0.08
CA ARG A 253 -1.19 -14.21 -0.16
C ARG A 253 -1.77 -12.88 0.34
N PHE A 254 -2.99 -12.56 -0.06
CA PHE A 254 -3.74 -11.40 0.45
C PHE A 254 -4.83 -11.83 1.45
N ARG A 255 -4.66 -13.01 2.06
CA ARG A 255 -5.59 -13.57 3.04
C ARG A 255 -4.87 -14.48 4.03
N ALA A 256 -5.50 -14.67 5.18
CA ALA A 256 -4.99 -15.42 6.32
C ALA A 256 -3.59 -14.93 6.73
N THR A 257 -2.88 -15.72 7.52
CA THR A 257 -1.48 -15.48 7.87
C THR A 257 -0.59 -16.53 7.21
N ARG A 258 0.70 -16.28 7.24
CA ARG A 258 1.75 -17.21 6.90
C ARG A 258 2.06 -18.08 8.14
N PRO A 259 1.74 -19.39 8.12
CA PRO A 259 1.76 -20.22 9.32
C PRO A 259 3.17 -20.54 9.85
N ASP A 260 4.21 -20.38 9.02
CA ASP A 260 5.62 -20.58 9.40
C ASP A 260 6.36 -19.28 9.72
N ASP A 261 5.65 -18.14 9.79
CA ASP A 261 6.19 -16.87 10.26
C ASP A 261 5.61 -16.51 11.64
N PRO A 262 6.42 -16.55 12.71
CA PRO A 262 5.95 -16.23 14.05
C PRO A 262 5.62 -14.75 14.27
N ASN A 263 6.01 -13.86 13.33
CA ASN A 263 5.66 -12.44 13.39
C ASN A 263 4.40 -12.10 12.57
N ASP A 264 3.92 -13.02 11.72
CA ASP A 264 2.74 -12.79 10.89
C ASP A 264 1.45 -13.16 11.64
N VAL A 265 1.07 -12.28 12.56
CA VAL A 265 -0.07 -12.49 13.49
C VAL A 265 -1.36 -11.83 13.03
N ILE A 266 -1.30 -10.98 12.01
CA ILE A 266 -2.44 -10.22 11.50
C ILE A 266 -2.84 -10.80 10.14
N PRO A 267 -4.07 -11.35 10.00
CA PRO A 267 -4.52 -11.85 8.70
C PRO A 267 -4.40 -10.76 7.63
N HIS A 268 -3.84 -11.12 6.48
CA HIS A 268 -3.47 -10.20 5.40
C HIS A 268 -4.66 -9.39 4.88
N GLU A 269 -5.87 -9.97 4.88
CA GLU A 269 -7.11 -9.29 4.51
C GLU A 269 -7.54 -8.22 5.53
N HIS A 270 -6.94 -8.20 6.71
CA HIS A 270 -7.16 -7.23 7.78
C HIS A 270 -6.01 -6.25 7.98
N ARG A 271 -5.01 -6.24 7.07
CA ARG A 271 -3.92 -5.25 7.05
C ARG A 271 -4.29 -4.04 6.21
N ARG A 272 -4.18 -2.83 6.75
CA ARG A 272 -4.59 -1.59 6.08
C ARG A 272 -3.81 -1.36 4.78
N GLU A 273 -2.49 -1.52 4.79
CA GLU A 273 -1.63 -1.37 3.62
C GLU A 273 -2.00 -2.34 2.48
N LEU A 274 -2.43 -3.57 2.79
CA LEU A 274 -2.84 -4.52 1.75
C LEU A 274 -4.23 -4.20 1.19
N ARG A 275 -5.14 -3.70 2.04
CA ARG A 275 -6.46 -3.19 1.62
C ARG A 275 -6.31 -1.94 0.75
N ALA A 276 -5.52 -0.98 1.22
CA ALA A 276 -5.23 0.30 0.57
C ALA A 276 -4.46 0.15 -0.74
N LEU A 277 -3.77 -0.99 -0.95
CA LEU A 277 -3.16 -1.33 -2.23
C LEU A 277 -4.19 -1.39 -3.38
N ARG A 278 -5.50 -1.51 -3.10
CA ARG A 278 -6.56 -1.32 -4.11
C ARG A 278 -6.54 0.09 -4.69
N VAL A 279 -6.41 1.12 -3.85
CA VAL A 279 -6.40 2.53 -4.29
C VAL A 279 -5.10 2.86 -5.02
N VAL A 280 -3.97 2.37 -4.53
CA VAL A 280 -2.67 2.51 -5.21
C VAL A 280 -2.66 1.73 -6.53
N GLY A 281 -3.28 0.55 -6.55
CA GLY A 281 -3.49 -0.26 -7.74
C GLY A 281 -4.39 0.44 -8.75
N ALA A 282 -5.44 1.14 -8.31
CA ALA A 282 -6.23 2.01 -9.16
C ALA A 282 -5.39 3.17 -9.69
N TRP A 283 -4.57 3.84 -8.88
CA TRP A 283 -3.73 4.94 -9.34
C TRP A 283 -2.75 4.51 -10.44
N LEU A 284 -2.01 3.43 -10.19
CA LEU A 284 -0.94 2.94 -11.06
C LEU A 284 -1.42 1.87 -12.05
N ASN A 285 -2.73 1.62 -12.12
CA ASN A 285 -3.39 0.58 -12.92
C ASN A 285 -2.72 -0.81 -12.81
N LEU A 286 -2.50 -1.29 -11.58
CA LEU A 286 -1.86 -2.58 -11.28
C LEU A 286 -2.89 -3.73 -11.38
N THR A 287 -3.39 -3.97 -12.59
CA THR A 287 -4.52 -4.90 -12.84
C THR A 287 -4.18 -6.34 -12.51
N ARG A 288 -2.89 -6.71 -12.49
CA ARG A 288 -2.44 -8.09 -12.26
C ARG A 288 -1.85 -8.33 -10.87
N LEU A 289 -2.17 -7.46 -9.90
CA LEU A 289 -1.80 -7.66 -8.50
C LEU A 289 -2.27 -9.03 -8.02
N GLY A 290 -1.32 -9.83 -7.55
CA GLY A 290 -1.52 -11.22 -7.17
C GLY A 290 -0.17 -11.94 -7.04
N PRO A 291 -0.14 -13.27 -6.96
CA PRO A 291 1.07 -14.05 -6.67
C PRO A 291 2.23 -13.93 -7.68
N ARG A 292 2.06 -13.21 -8.79
CA ARG A 292 3.14 -12.90 -9.75
C ARG A 292 3.83 -11.56 -9.47
N MET A 293 3.25 -10.76 -8.57
CA MET A 293 3.70 -9.41 -8.22
C MET A 293 4.05 -9.31 -6.73
N THR A 294 4.25 -10.43 -6.06
CA THR A 294 4.53 -10.49 -4.63
C THR A 294 5.66 -11.47 -4.36
N GLN A 295 6.51 -11.15 -3.38
CA GLN A 295 7.66 -11.96 -3.03
C GLN A 295 8.03 -11.81 -1.54
N ASP A 296 8.02 -12.93 -0.82
CA ASP A 296 8.56 -13.04 0.53
C ASP A 296 10.05 -13.29 0.49
N VAL A 297 10.82 -12.54 1.26
CA VAL A 297 12.27 -12.70 1.38
C VAL A 297 12.65 -12.83 2.84
N LEU A 298 13.25 -13.96 3.22
CA LEU A 298 13.83 -14.16 4.54
C LEU A 298 15.16 -13.39 4.63
N GLN A 299 15.20 -12.38 5.48
CA GLN A 299 16.34 -11.47 5.62
C GLN A 299 16.94 -11.55 7.03
N PRO A 300 18.27 -11.58 7.16
CA PRO A 300 18.92 -11.41 8.45
C PRO A 300 18.76 -9.97 8.95
N ARG A 301 18.61 -9.82 10.27
CA ARG A 301 18.66 -8.53 10.99
C ARG A 301 20.03 -8.35 11.65
N ALA A 302 20.34 -7.12 12.01
CA ALA A 302 21.59 -6.77 12.70
C ALA A 302 21.76 -7.49 14.06
N ASP A 303 20.65 -7.88 14.70
CA ASP A 303 20.64 -8.63 15.96
C ASP A 303 20.76 -10.16 15.79
N GLY A 304 21.00 -10.65 14.57
CA GLY A 304 21.15 -12.07 14.26
C GLY A 304 19.85 -12.86 14.08
N ARG A 305 18.68 -12.25 14.28
CA ARG A 305 17.37 -12.85 13.94
C ARG A 305 17.11 -12.77 12.45
N HIS A 306 16.15 -13.56 11.97
CA HIS A 306 15.64 -13.42 10.62
C HIS A 306 14.19 -12.92 10.64
N VAL A 307 13.85 -12.08 9.68
CA VAL A 307 12.47 -11.63 9.42
C VAL A 307 12.10 -11.93 7.97
N ILE A 308 10.84 -12.22 7.71
CA ILE A 308 10.32 -12.29 6.34
C ILE A 308 9.87 -10.89 5.96
N ARG A 309 10.49 -10.29 4.96
CA ARG A 309 10.06 -9.02 4.38
C ARG A 309 9.26 -9.27 3.10
N HIS A 310 8.15 -8.54 2.95
CA HIS A 310 7.16 -8.75 1.90
C HIS A 310 7.32 -7.70 0.81
N TYR A 311 7.84 -8.10 -0.35
CA TYR A 311 8.09 -7.21 -1.48
C TYR A 311 6.96 -7.28 -2.51
N LEU A 312 6.57 -6.12 -3.02
CA LEU A 312 5.91 -6.04 -4.31
C LEU A 312 6.96 -6.20 -5.41
N GLU A 313 6.58 -6.91 -6.47
CA GLU A 313 7.39 -7.12 -7.67
C GLU A 313 6.54 -6.89 -8.92
N GLY A 314 7.18 -6.93 -10.09
CA GLY A 314 6.47 -6.84 -11.35
C GLY A 314 5.93 -5.44 -11.66
N ALA A 315 6.59 -4.38 -11.17
CA ALA A 315 6.25 -2.99 -11.48
C ALA A 315 6.06 -2.71 -12.99
N GLY A 316 6.76 -3.45 -13.87
CA GLY A 316 6.57 -3.41 -15.33
C GLY A 316 5.26 -4.00 -15.86
N MET A 317 4.33 -4.38 -14.97
CA MET A 317 2.97 -4.83 -15.27
C MET A 317 1.91 -3.84 -14.75
N GLY A 318 2.29 -2.57 -14.58
CA GLY A 318 1.39 -1.47 -14.25
C GLY A 318 1.08 -0.57 -15.45
N LEU A 319 0.37 0.52 -15.18
CA LEU A 319 -0.02 1.53 -16.15
C LEU A 319 -0.75 0.91 -17.34
N GLY A 320 -0.17 0.96 -18.54
CA GLY A 320 -0.80 0.48 -19.76
C GLY A 320 -0.26 -0.85 -20.27
N VAL A 321 0.56 -1.56 -19.50
CA VAL A 321 1.30 -2.73 -19.96
C VAL A 321 1.24 -3.88 -18.96
N ALA A 322 1.05 -5.10 -19.46
CA ALA A 322 1.19 -6.31 -18.69
C ALA A 322 1.87 -7.40 -19.52
N ASP A 323 2.80 -8.13 -18.91
CA ASP A 323 3.57 -9.19 -19.57
C ASP A 323 4.14 -8.72 -20.92
N GLY A 324 4.72 -7.52 -21.02
CA GLY A 324 5.31 -7.01 -22.27
C GLY A 324 4.33 -6.75 -23.40
N ARG A 325 3.03 -6.60 -23.11
CA ARG A 325 2.01 -6.21 -24.07
C ARG A 325 1.14 -5.10 -23.51
N PRO A 326 0.57 -4.23 -24.35
CA PRO A 326 -0.45 -3.31 -23.91
C PRO A 326 -1.59 -4.07 -23.21
N HIS A 327 -2.15 -3.46 -22.17
CA HIS A 327 -3.32 -3.98 -21.49
C HIS A 327 -4.46 -4.27 -22.47
N GLY A 328 -5.22 -5.34 -22.21
CA GLY A 328 -6.49 -5.53 -22.89
C GLY A 328 -7.49 -4.42 -22.50
N ALA A 329 -8.43 -4.10 -23.39
CA ALA A 329 -9.42 -3.04 -23.15
C ALA A 329 -10.21 -3.21 -21.84
N ARG A 330 -10.44 -4.46 -21.41
CA ARG A 330 -11.16 -4.78 -20.16
C ARG A 330 -10.37 -4.58 -18.87
N GLU A 331 -9.04 -4.49 -18.94
CA GLU A 331 -8.19 -4.47 -17.74
C GLU A 331 -8.41 -3.17 -16.96
N GLY A 332 -8.71 -3.28 -15.66
CA GLY A 332 -9.11 -2.15 -14.82
C GLY A 332 -10.62 -1.93 -14.73
N ILE A 333 -11.42 -2.66 -15.52
CA ILE A 333 -12.89 -2.49 -15.61
C ILE A 333 -13.63 -3.78 -15.23
N GLU A 334 -13.24 -4.93 -15.80
CA GLU A 334 -13.88 -6.24 -15.56
C GLU A 334 -12.88 -7.29 -15.11
N TYR A 335 -13.34 -8.23 -14.27
CA TYR A 335 -12.57 -9.41 -13.91
C TYR A 335 -12.31 -10.31 -15.12
N LEU A 336 -11.30 -11.18 -15.01
CA LEU A 336 -10.97 -12.21 -16.01
C LEU A 336 -12.19 -13.08 -16.33
N TYR A 337 -12.97 -13.38 -15.29
CA TYR A 337 -14.25 -14.06 -15.36
C TYR A 337 -15.28 -13.27 -14.52
N ASP A 338 -16.31 -12.75 -15.18
CA ASP A 338 -17.41 -12.02 -14.56
C ASP A 338 -18.77 -12.52 -15.10
N PRO A 339 -19.48 -13.42 -14.38
CA PRO A 339 -20.65 -14.10 -14.90
C PRO A 339 -21.83 -13.14 -15.14
N GLY A 340 -21.93 -12.03 -14.40
CA GLY A 340 -23.02 -11.06 -14.57
C GLY A 340 -22.99 -10.40 -15.95
N PRO A 341 -21.94 -9.63 -16.28
CA PRO A 341 -21.73 -9.06 -17.62
C PRO A 341 -21.71 -10.12 -18.72
N MET A 342 -21.15 -11.30 -18.46
CA MET A 342 -21.12 -12.40 -19.44
C MET A 342 -22.53 -12.92 -19.78
N LEU A 343 -23.37 -13.18 -18.77
CA LEU A 343 -24.75 -13.63 -18.99
C LEU A 343 -25.61 -12.54 -19.63
N GLN A 344 -25.43 -11.27 -19.24
CA GLN A 344 -26.11 -10.16 -19.89
C GLN A 344 -25.79 -10.11 -21.40
N ARG A 345 -24.53 -10.32 -21.78
CA ARG A 345 -24.13 -10.38 -23.21
C ARG A 345 -24.72 -11.58 -23.93
N LEU A 346 -24.72 -12.74 -23.27
CA LEU A 346 -25.30 -13.96 -23.83
C LEU A 346 -26.79 -13.78 -24.13
N TRP A 347 -27.56 -13.31 -23.15
CA TRP A 347 -29.02 -13.13 -23.28
C TRP A 347 -29.41 -11.97 -24.19
N THR A 348 -28.55 -10.95 -24.34
CA THR A 348 -28.77 -9.87 -25.31
C THR A 348 -28.24 -10.20 -26.69
N PHE A 349 -27.76 -11.43 -26.94
CA PHE A 349 -27.12 -11.85 -28.18
C PHE A 349 -26.00 -10.86 -28.63
N GLY A 350 -25.28 -10.28 -27.67
CA GLY A 350 -24.22 -9.29 -27.92
C GLY A 350 -24.68 -7.86 -28.18
N LEU A 351 -25.98 -7.55 -28.15
CA LEU A 351 -26.50 -6.19 -28.32
C LEU A 351 -26.07 -5.26 -27.18
N ARG A 352 -25.94 -5.79 -25.95
CA ARG A 352 -25.33 -5.04 -24.85
C ARG A 352 -23.80 -5.07 -25.00
N ARG A 353 -23.25 -4.00 -25.55
CA ARG A 353 -21.79 -3.83 -25.66
C ARG A 353 -21.17 -3.61 -24.28
N PRO A 354 -19.98 -4.17 -24.01
CA PRO A 354 -19.23 -3.86 -22.80
C PRO A 354 -18.84 -2.38 -22.73
N ASP A 355 -18.83 -1.81 -21.53
CA ASP A 355 -18.42 -0.40 -21.33
C ASP A 355 -16.98 -0.16 -21.81
N TRP A 356 -16.11 -1.18 -21.69
CA TRP A 356 -14.73 -1.11 -22.15
C TRP A 356 -14.57 -1.09 -23.68
N HIS A 357 -15.60 -1.48 -24.45
CA HIS A 357 -15.58 -1.35 -25.90
C HIS A 357 -15.72 0.11 -26.35
N ALA A 358 -16.49 0.91 -25.60
CA ALA A 358 -16.65 2.34 -25.85
C ALA A 358 -15.47 3.17 -25.32
N ARG A 359 -14.65 2.57 -24.45
CA ARG A 359 -13.48 3.21 -23.79
C ARG A 359 -12.15 2.66 -24.32
N GLU A 360 -12.13 2.09 -25.51
CA GLU A 360 -10.89 1.55 -26.08
C GLU A 360 -9.92 2.69 -26.39
N ALA A 361 -8.88 2.79 -25.54
CA ALA A 361 -7.82 3.78 -25.70
C ALA A 361 -6.78 3.35 -26.73
N PRO A 362 -6.15 4.31 -27.44
CA PRO A 362 -5.02 4.01 -28.31
C PRO A 362 -3.87 3.41 -27.49
N ILE A 363 -3.04 2.61 -28.17
CA ILE A 363 -1.79 2.11 -27.59
C ILE A 363 -0.75 3.21 -27.76
N GLU A 364 -0.36 3.84 -26.64
CA GLU A 364 0.61 4.93 -26.63
C GLU A 364 2.04 4.36 -26.49
N ARG A 365 2.98 4.86 -27.29
CA ARG A 365 4.40 4.45 -27.20
C ARG A 365 4.97 4.85 -25.83
N GLY A 366 5.64 3.92 -25.16
CA GLY A 366 6.26 4.12 -23.84
C GLY A 366 5.30 4.01 -22.64
N ILE A 367 3.98 4.02 -22.86
CA ILE A 367 2.96 3.96 -21.79
C ILE A 367 2.08 2.71 -21.92
N GLY A 368 1.74 2.32 -23.15
CA GLY A 368 0.80 1.23 -23.43
C GLY A 368 -0.65 1.71 -23.52
N ARG A 369 -1.61 0.87 -23.12
CA ARG A 369 -3.04 1.18 -23.17
C ARG A 369 -3.56 1.58 -21.80
N VAL A 370 -3.80 2.88 -21.59
CA VAL A 370 -4.51 3.39 -20.41
C VAL A 370 -5.63 4.33 -20.87
N PRO A 371 -6.89 4.11 -20.48
CA PRO A 371 -7.96 5.07 -20.75
C PRO A 371 -7.61 6.46 -20.21
N ALA A 372 -7.64 7.46 -21.08
CA ALA A 372 -7.35 8.86 -20.74
C ALA A 372 -8.51 9.51 -19.97
N ASP A 373 -9.74 9.22 -20.38
CA ASP A 373 -10.96 9.84 -19.86
C ASP A 373 -11.82 8.86 -19.07
N GLY A 374 -12.64 9.40 -18.16
CA GLY A 374 -13.65 8.62 -17.43
C GLY A 374 -13.07 7.66 -16.38
N PHE A 375 -11.88 7.96 -15.84
CA PHE A 375 -11.33 7.20 -14.72
C PHE A 375 -12.12 7.46 -13.43
N ASP A 376 -12.91 6.48 -13.02
CA ASP A 376 -13.48 6.39 -11.68
C ASP A 376 -12.66 5.39 -10.85
N PRO A 377 -11.94 5.84 -9.82
CA PRO A 377 -11.14 4.95 -8.99
C PRO A 377 -11.99 4.03 -8.12
N ARG A 378 -13.27 4.35 -7.85
CA ARG A 378 -14.19 3.48 -7.12
C ARG A 378 -14.60 2.27 -7.97
N ALA A 379 -14.79 2.47 -9.26
CA ALA A 379 -15.14 1.41 -10.21
C ALA A 379 -13.95 0.55 -10.68
N TRP A 380 -12.71 0.92 -10.36
CA TRP A 380 -11.53 0.17 -10.79
C TRP A 380 -11.50 -1.26 -10.22
N ARG A 381 -11.15 -2.23 -11.06
CA ARG A 381 -11.06 -3.65 -10.68
C ARG A 381 -9.74 -4.28 -11.13
N PRO A 382 -9.09 -5.10 -10.28
CA PRO A 382 -8.03 -5.98 -10.75
C PRO A 382 -8.60 -7.06 -11.68
N LEU A 383 -7.72 -7.72 -12.43
CA LEU A 383 -8.06 -8.82 -13.33
C LEU A 383 -8.55 -10.04 -12.55
N VAL A 384 -8.03 -10.27 -11.34
CA VAL A 384 -8.46 -11.33 -10.43
C VAL A 384 -8.84 -10.69 -9.09
N PRO A 385 -10.00 -11.04 -8.49
CA PRO A 385 -10.40 -10.53 -7.19
C PRO A 385 -9.33 -10.76 -6.12
N ASN A 386 -9.27 -9.88 -5.14
CA ASN A 386 -8.27 -9.92 -4.08
C ASN A 386 -8.97 -9.76 -2.72
N GLN A 387 -8.72 -10.66 -1.77
CA GLN A 387 -9.45 -10.69 -0.50
C GLN A 387 -9.23 -9.42 0.33
N ALA A 388 -8.01 -8.88 0.37
CA ALA A 388 -7.76 -7.61 1.04
C ALA A 388 -8.54 -6.45 0.38
N PHE A 389 -8.78 -6.51 -0.94
CA PHE A 389 -9.52 -5.45 -1.63
C PHE A 389 -11.03 -5.54 -1.34
N VAL A 390 -11.54 -6.74 -1.12
CA VAL A 390 -12.93 -6.97 -0.67
C VAL A 390 -13.11 -6.36 0.73
N GLU A 391 -12.16 -6.57 1.63
CA GLU A 391 -12.21 -6.05 3.00
C GLU A 391 -11.88 -4.56 3.15
N MET A 392 -11.54 -3.86 2.05
CA MET A 392 -11.18 -2.44 2.09
C MET A 392 -12.37 -1.59 2.53
N ARG A 393 -12.16 -0.79 3.58
CA ARG A 393 -13.14 0.20 4.06
C ARG A 393 -12.82 1.60 3.56
N SER A 394 -13.74 2.53 3.79
CA SER A 394 -13.57 3.95 3.46
C SER A 394 -12.36 4.58 4.18
N ASP A 395 -12.11 4.19 5.44
CA ASP A 395 -10.96 4.68 6.21
C ASP A 395 -9.61 4.21 5.64
N ASP A 396 -9.54 2.98 5.12
CA ASP A 396 -8.36 2.45 4.41
C ASP A 396 -8.13 3.22 3.09
N ALA A 397 -9.22 3.51 2.37
CA ALA A 397 -9.17 4.23 1.10
C ALA A 397 -8.75 5.70 1.28
N SER A 398 -9.32 6.40 2.26
CA SER A 398 -8.94 7.78 2.60
C SER A 398 -7.49 7.86 3.10
N TRP A 399 -7.02 6.86 3.85
CA TRP A 399 -5.61 6.77 4.26
C TRP A 399 -4.66 6.68 3.06
N ALA A 400 -5.01 5.88 2.04
CA ALA A 400 -4.24 5.81 0.80
C ALA A 400 -4.35 7.11 -0.02
N ALA A 401 -5.56 7.69 -0.11
CA ALA A 401 -5.80 8.92 -0.85
C ALA A 401 -4.93 10.08 -0.33
N ARG A 402 -4.85 10.27 1.01
CA ARG A 402 -3.98 11.27 1.64
C ARG A 402 -2.52 11.13 1.22
N ARG A 403 -2.03 9.90 1.09
CA ARG A 403 -0.65 9.63 0.63
C ARG A 403 -0.48 9.95 -0.86
N ILE A 404 -1.44 9.54 -1.68
CA ILE A 404 -1.39 9.73 -3.14
C ILE A 404 -1.44 11.21 -3.49
N VAL A 405 -2.31 12.01 -2.85
CA VAL A 405 -2.41 13.44 -3.15
C VAL A 405 -1.17 14.23 -2.74
N GLY A 406 -0.34 13.71 -1.83
CA GLY A 406 0.96 14.30 -1.48
C GLY A 406 1.98 14.28 -2.63
N PHE A 407 1.78 13.47 -3.67
CA PHE A 407 2.67 13.47 -4.84
C PHE A 407 2.37 14.69 -5.74
N THR A 408 3.06 15.81 -5.52
CA THR A 408 2.91 17.02 -6.33
C THR A 408 3.28 16.80 -7.80
N ASP A 409 2.82 17.66 -8.70
CA ASP A 409 3.16 17.58 -10.13
C ASP A 409 4.68 17.67 -10.37
N ALA A 410 5.38 18.46 -9.55
CA ALA A 410 6.83 18.53 -9.57
C ALA A 410 7.46 17.18 -9.22
N ARG A 411 6.92 16.52 -8.19
CA ARG A 411 7.38 15.19 -7.80
C ARG A 411 7.13 14.15 -8.88
N LEU A 412 5.96 14.19 -9.50
CA LEU A 412 5.64 13.27 -10.60
C LEU A 412 6.57 13.47 -11.80
N ARG A 413 6.91 14.73 -12.13
CA ARG A 413 7.93 15.04 -13.16
C ARG A 413 9.29 14.46 -12.82
N GLU A 414 9.76 14.60 -11.59
CA GLU A 414 11.03 14.02 -11.13
C GLU A 414 11.05 12.50 -11.25
N VAL A 415 9.97 11.82 -10.83
CA VAL A 415 9.86 10.36 -10.90
C VAL A 415 9.81 9.88 -12.35
N VAL A 416 9.03 10.53 -13.21
CA VAL A 416 8.96 10.17 -14.64
C VAL A 416 10.29 10.42 -15.35
N ALA A 417 11.06 11.44 -14.95
CA ALA A 417 12.38 11.70 -15.52
C ALA A 417 13.37 10.54 -15.29
N LEU A 418 13.23 9.78 -14.18
CA LEU A 418 14.06 8.59 -13.92
C LEU A 418 13.91 7.50 -14.99
N ALA A 419 12.74 7.45 -15.66
CA ALA A 419 12.49 6.51 -16.74
C ALA A 419 13.18 6.87 -18.05
N ARG A 420 13.81 8.05 -18.17
CA ARG A 420 14.63 8.44 -19.33
C ARG A 420 13.95 8.13 -20.67
N TYR A 421 12.69 8.53 -20.83
CA TYR A 421 11.99 8.38 -22.12
C TYR A 421 12.70 9.19 -23.20
N SER A 422 12.79 8.66 -24.41
CA SER A 422 13.36 9.37 -25.56
C SER A 422 12.52 10.58 -25.99
N SER A 423 11.21 10.53 -25.73
CA SER A 423 10.25 11.57 -26.10
C SER A 423 9.80 12.37 -24.87
N GLU A 424 9.99 13.69 -24.92
CA GLU A 424 9.46 14.60 -23.91
C GLU A 424 7.91 14.58 -23.89
N ALA A 425 7.27 14.39 -25.06
CA ALA A 425 5.82 14.29 -25.14
C ALA A 425 5.29 13.07 -24.37
N THR A 426 5.98 11.92 -24.44
CA THR A 426 5.65 10.73 -23.64
C THR A 426 5.79 11.00 -22.15
N SER A 427 6.85 11.71 -21.75
CA SER A 427 7.08 12.07 -20.34
C SER A 427 5.96 12.98 -19.81
N ARG A 428 5.62 14.04 -20.54
CA ARG A 428 4.53 14.96 -20.16
C ARG A 428 3.19 14.23 -20.07
N ARG A 429 2.87 13.43 -21.08
CA ARG A 429 1.63 12.64 -21.11
C ARG A 429 1.50 11.68 -19.93
N LEU A 430 2.59 11.02 -19.52
CA LEU A 430 2.58 10.14 -18.34
C LEU A 430 2.40 10.92 -17.03
N VAL A 431 3.03 12.09 -16.92
CA VAL A 431 2.82 12.99 -15.76
C VAL A 431 1.35 13.39 -15.67
N ASP A 432 0.76 13.86 -16.78
CA ASP A 432 -0.65 14.28 -16.82
C ASP A 432 -1.59 13.13 -16.45
N LEU A 433 -1.30 11.91 -16.94
CA LEU A 433 -2.04 10.70 -16.59
C LEU A 433 -1.96 10.39 -15.08
N LEU A 434 -0.77 10.45 -14.49
CA LEU A 434 -0.59 10.19 -13.07
C LEU A 434 -1.26 11.25 -12.19
N ALA A 435 -1.15 12.54 -12.57
CA ALA A 435 -1.75 13.67 -11.87
C ALA A 435 -3.28 13.62 -11.92
N SER A 436 -3.87 13.46 -13.11
CA SER A 436 -5.33 13.33 -13.26
C SER A 436 -5.93 12.18 -12.45
N ARG A 437 -5.25 11.03 -12.39
CA ARG A 437 -5.67 9.89 -11.57
C ARG A 437 -5.50 10.15 -10.07
N ARG A 438 -4.40 10.80 -9.65
CA ARG A 438 -4.18 11.26 -8.26
C ARG A 438 -5.35 12.14 -7.82
N ASP A 439 -5.74 13.11 -8.65
CA ASP A 439 -6.78 14.07 -8.31
C ASP A 439 -8.17 13.43 -8.27
N ALA A 440 -8.44 12.48 -9.17
CA ALA A 440 -9.67 11.69 -9.14
C ALA A 440 -9.78 10.85 -7.86
N ILE A 441 -8.66 10.28 -7.39
CA ILE A 441 -8.58 9.54 -6.12
C ILE A 441 -8.83 10.47 -4.93
N GLY A 442 -8.20 11.64 -4.92
CA GLY A 442 -8.43 12.66 -3.90
C GLY A 442 -9.91 13.04 -3.80
N ARG A 443 -10.55 13.40 -4.93
CA ARG A 443 -11.99 13.70 -4.98
C ARG A 443 -12.88 12.54 -4.56
N ALA A 444 -12.45 11.30 -4.77
CA ALA A 444 -13.24 10.12 -4.43
C ALA A 444 -13.22 9.76 -2.93
N TRP A 445 -12.16 10.09 -2.18
CA TRP A 445 -12.00 9.60 -0.81
C TRP A 445 -11.53 10.63 0.22
N LEU A 446 -11.26 11.88 -0.15
CA LEU A 446 -10.98 12.96 0.79
C LEU A 446 -12.25 13.79 1.05
N THR A 447 -13.15 13.26 1.88
CA THR A 447 -14.21 14.07 2.50
C THR A 447 -13.60 15.14 3.40
N ALA A 448 -14.38 16.15 3.82
CA ALA A 448 -13.91 17.22 4.69
C ALA A 448 -13.17 16.66 5.92
N ASP A 449 -13.76 15.73 6.66
CA ASP A 449 -13.14 15.18 7.86
C ASP A 449 -11.99 14.19 7.56
N ALA A 450 -12.09 13.43 6.48
CA ALA A 450 -11.01 12.54 6.04
C ALA A 450 -9.77 13.31 5.56
N ALA A 451 -9.92 14.58 5.18
CA ALA A 451 -8.84 15.44 4.71
C ALA A 451 -8.01 16.07 5.83
N VAL A 452 -8.44 16.03 7.10
CA VAL A 452 -7.69 16.59 8.23
C VAL A 452 -6.35 15.86 8.40
N THR A 453 -5.24 16.60 8.30
CA THR A 453 -3.86 16.10 8.43
C THR A 453 -3.04 16.97 9.38
N ARG A 454 -1.90 16.42 9.83
CA ARG A 454 -0.90 17.12 10.67
C ARG A 454 -1.48 17.93 11.85
N PRO A 455 -2.38 17.37 12.67
CA PRO A 455 -2.88 18.11 13.82
C PRO A 455 -1.77 18.27 14.86
N ALA A 456 -1.56 19.51 15.30
CA ALA A 456 -0.57 19.87 16.30
C ALA A 456 -1.19 20.82 17.32
N LEU A 457 -0.72 20.75 18.56
CA LEU A 457 -1.19 21.60 19.65
C LEU A 457 0.01 22.34 20.23
N ALA A 458 0.03 23.66 20.07
CA ALA A 458 1.05 24.50 20.65
C ALA A 458 0.89 24.61 22.18
N LEU A 459 1.96 25.00 22.87
CA LEU A 459 1.96 25.14 24.34
C LEU A 459 0.95 26.18 24.84
N ASP A 460 0.66 27.19 24.02
CA ASP A 460 -0.32 28.24 24.30
C ASP A 460 -1.79 27.75 24.17
N GLY A 461 -1.99 26.47 23.81
CA GLY A 461 -3.32 25.88 23.60
C GLY A 461 -3.87 26.05 22.19
N THR A 462 -3.08 26.58 21.25
CA THR A 462 -3.50 26.73 19.85
C THR A 462 -3.39 25.41 19.10
N LEU A 463 -4.52 24.86 18.68
CA LEU A 463 -4.60 23.72 17.76
C LEU A 463 -4.45 24.20 16.32
N THR A 464 -3.50 23.61 15.59
CA THR A 464 -3.36 23.76 14.14
C THR A 464 -3.57 22.42 13.44
N TYR A 465 -4.02 22.46 12.20
CA TYR A 465 -4.16 21.29 11.33
C TYR A 465 -4.10 21.73 9.88
N ALA A 466 -3.80 20.78 9.00
CA ALA A 466 -3.83 20.95 7.56
C ALA A 466 -5.01 20.19 6.94
N ASP A 467 -5.31 20.53 5.68
CA ASP A 467 -6.36 19.89 4.89
C ASP A 467 -5.75 19.37 3.58
N ALA A 468 -5.67 18.05 3.45
CA ALA A 468 -5.03 17.39 2.31
C ALA A 468 -5.73 17.70 0.98
N SER A 469 -7.03 18.04 0.99
CA SER A 469 -7.76 18.42 -0.23
C SER A 469 -7.39 19.83 -0.69
N VAL A 470 -7.14 20.75 0.24
CA VAL A 470 -6.67 22.11 -0.05
C VAL A 470 -5.22 22.10 -0.52
N GLU A 471 -4.35 21.38 0.19
CA GLU A 471 -2.92 21.25 -0.16
C GLU A 471 -2.73 20.66 -1.57
N ALA A 472 -3.61 19.74 -1.95
CA ALA A 472 -3.62 19.13 -3.26
C ALA A 472 -4.32 19.97 -4.34
N GLY A 473 -4.86 21.15 -4.00
CA GLY A 473 -5.58 22.02 -4.93
C GLY A 473 -6.92 21.45 -5.43
N LEU A 474 -7.51 20.49 -4.70
CA LEU A 474 -8.78 19.86 -5.07
C LEU A 474 -9.99 20.71 -4.64
N VAL A 475 -9.81 21.53 -3.61
CA VAL A 475 -10.77 22.52 -3.12
C VAL A 475 -10.04 23.84 -2.83
N GLU A 476 -10.73 24.96 -2.97
CA GLU A 476 -10.11 26.30 -2.85
C GLU A 476 -9.79 26.68 -1.40
N ARG A 477 -10.59 26.23 -0.44
CA ARG A 477 -10.51 26.65 0.96
C ARG A 477 -10.81 25.50 1.92
N THR A 478 -10.20 25.57 3.10
CA THR A 478 -10.48 24.62 4.19
C THR A 478 -11.92 24.79 4.66
N PRO A 479 -12.71 23.70 4.79
CA PRO A 479 -14.07 23.78 5.33
C PRO A 479 -14.10 24.29 6.77
N SER A 480 -15.13 25.08 7.08
CA SER A 480 -15.45 25.51 8.43
C SER A 480 -15.72 24.31 9.33
N ARG A 481 -15.05 24.21 10.48
CA ARG A 481 -15.21 23.11 11.42
C ARG A 481 -15.63 23.60 12.79
N ARG A 482 -16.60 22.90 13.38
CA ARG A 482 -16.93 23.01 14.79
C ARG A 482 -15.92 22.18 15.57
N ILE A 483 -15.19 22.84 16.46
CA ILE A 483 -14.18 22.24 17.33
C ILE A 483 -14.71 22.26 18.76
N ARG A 484 -14.72 21.10 19.40
CA ARG A 484 -15.11 20.92 20.81
C ARG A 484 -13.90 20.47 21.61
N TRP A 485 -13.79 20.94 22.84
CA TRP A 485 -12.69 20.65 23.75
C TRP A 485 -13.18 19.91 25.00
N GLY A 486 -12.34 19.05 25.55
CA GLY A 486 -12.58 18.40 26.83
C GLY A 486 -11.31 17.85 27.46
N LEU A 487 -11.37 17.57 28.76
CA LEU A 487 -10.34 16.78 29.44
C LEU A 487 -10.67 15.31 29.29
N PHE A 488 -9.71 14.53 28.81
CA PHE A 488 -9.84 13.09 28.67
C PHE A 488 -9.27 12.40 29.90
N ASP A 489 -10.07 11.56 30.53
CA ASP A 489 -9.61 10.62 31.54
C ASP A 489 -9.25 9.31 30.83
N ASN A 490 -7.96 8.99 30.82
CA ASN A 490 -7.44 7.81 30.15
C ASN A 490 -7.72 6.51 30.90
N GLU A 491 -8.01 6.58 32.20
CA GLU A 491 -8.36 5.41 33.01
C GLU A 491 -9.83 5.04 32.80
N THR A 492 -10.73 6.02 32.82
CA THR A 492 -12.18 5.75 32.66
C THR A 492 -12.65 5.81 31.20
N GLY A 493 -11.85 6.38 30.30
CA GLY A 493 -12.22 6.63 28.90
C GLY A 493 -13.27 7.75 28.74
N THR A 494 -13.53 8.52 29.78
CA THR A 494 -14.55 9.59 29.78
C THR A 494 -13.95 10.94 29.40
N THR A 495 -14.77 11.79 28.77
CA THR A 495 -14.38 13.15 28.39
C THR A 495 -15.24 14.16 29.13
N THR A 496 -14.62 15.06 29.88
CA THR A 496 -15.31 16.18 30.52
C THR A 496 -15.20 17.43 29.66
N ARG A 497 -16.32 17.98 29.18
CA ARG A 497 -16.35 19.16 28.30
C ARG A 497 -15.69 20.40 28.95
N ARG A 498 -15.06 21.22 28.11
CA ARG A 498 -14.42 22.50 28.49
C ARG A 498 -14.81 23.68 27.60
N GLY A 499 -15.13 23.45 26.33
CA GLY A 499 -15.57 24.54 25.45
C GLY A 499 -15.82 24.10 24.02
N ALA A 500 -16.28 25.03 23.18
CA ALA A 500 -16.44 24.84 21.75
C ALA A 500 -16.14 26.13 20.98
N ALA A 501 -15.68 25.99 19.74
CA ALA A 501 -15.39 27.06 18.82
C ALA A 501 -15.76 26.63 17.39
N VAL A 502 -15.85 27.59 16.47
CA VAL A 502 -15.95 27.33 15.02
C VAL A 502 -14.72 27.96 14.37
N ALA A 503 -14.12 27.25 13.41
CA ALA A 503 -12.92 27.71 12.73
C ALA A 503 -12.97 27.45 11.22
N ASP A 504 -12.59 28.45 10.43
CA ASP A 504 -12.59 28.44 8.97
C ASP A 504 -11.20 28.11 8.39
N GLY A 505 -10.45 27.25 9.09
CA GLY A 505 -9.00 27.08 8.92
C GLY A 505 -8.20 28.06 9.79
N GLY A 506 -6.92 27.72 10.05
CA GLY A 506 -6.08 28.46 11.00
C GLY A 506 -6.24 27.98 12.45
N GLY A 507 -5.37 28.48 13.33
CA GLY A 507 -5.23 27.98 14.70
C GLY A 507 -6.41 28.35 15.63
N VAL A 508 -6.88 27.40 16.44
CA VAL A 508 -7.92 27.66 17.47
C VAL A 508 -7.34 27.46 18.85
N ALA A 509 -7.40 28.50 19.67
CA ALA A 509 -6.88 28.45 21.03
C ALA A 509 -7.93 27.96 22.04
N LEU A 510 -7.51 27.08 22.94
CA LEU A 510 -8.14 26.89 24.25
C LEU A 510 -7.21 27.48 25.33
N PRO A 511 -7.43 28.72 25.79
CA PRO A 511 -6.51 29.39 26.72
C PRO A 511 -6.22 28.60 28.01
N GLU A 512 -7.23 27.89 28.53
CA GLU A 512 -7.10 27.07 29.75
C GLU A 512 -6.09 25.91 29.60
N ALA A 513 -5.79 25.47 28.37
CA ALA A 513 -4.85 24.39 28.11
C ALA A 513 -3.43 24.69 28.61
N THR A 514 -3.05 25.97 28.69
CA THR A 514 -1.73 26.42 29.22
C THR A 514 -1.52 26.05 30.68
N SER A 515 -2.59 25.90 31.45
CA SER A 515 -2.57 25.66 32.89
C SER A 515 -2.66 24.17 33.28
N LEU A 516 -2.80 23.28 32.29
CA LEU A 516 -2.98 21.85 32.54
C LEU A 516 -1.67 21.19 33.02
N PRO A 517 -1.72 20.35 34.08
CA PRO A 517 -0.54 19.68 34.60
C PRO A 517 0.02 18.66 33.61
N VAL A 518 1.32 18.40 33.70
CA VAL A 518 2.00 17.32 32.94
C VAL A 518 1.30 15.99 33.17
N GLY A 519 1.14 15.21 32.11
CA GLY A 519 0.37 13.96 32.10
C GLY A 519 -1.12 14.12 31.81
N SER A 520 -1.65 15.36 31.79
CA SER A 520 -3.03 15.61 31.37
C SER A 520 -3.27 15.21 29.91
N HIS A 521 -4.49 14.77 29.62
CA HIS A 521 -4.94 14.48 28.26
C HIS A 521 -6.01 15.48 27.83
N LEU A 522 -5.75 16.18 26.72
CA LEU A 522 -6.71 17.09 26.10
C LEU A 522 -7.39 16.39 24.92
N TRP A 523 -8.71 16.31 24.98
CA TRP A 523 -9.57 15.81 23.93
C TRP A 523 -10.01 16.96 23.01
N VAL A 524 -10.00 16.70 21.70
CA VAL A 524 -10.53 17.59 20.69
C VAL A 524 -11.45 16.81 19.75
N GLY A 525 -12.69 17.25 19.60
CA GLY A 525 -13.62 16.74 18.60
C GLY A 525 -13.78 17.76 17.49
N MET A 526 -13.71 17.32 16.23
CA MET A 526 -13.89 18.16 15.06
C MET A 526 -15.00 17.59 14.18
N HIS A 527 -15.79 18.48 13.61
CA HIS A 527 -16.84 18.16 12.65
C HIS A 527 -17.00 19.30 11.65
N ASP A 528 -17.17 19.00 10.36
CA ASP A 528 -17.50 20.02 9.36
C ASP A 528 -18.87 20.66 9.66
N VAL A 529 -18.96 21.99 9.62
CA VAL A 529 -20.20 22.71 9.88
C VAL A 529 -21.26 22.44 8.80
N ASN A 530 -20.83 22.07 7.60
CA ASN A 530 -21.70 21.90 6.43
C ASN A 530 -21.90 20.44 6.01
N ASP A 531 -21.36 19.44 6.72
CA ASP A 531 -21.51 18.04 6.31
C ASP A 531 -22.93 17.52 6.65
N PRO A 532 -23.76 17.15 5.64
CA PRO A 532 -25.07 16.57 5.86
C PRO A 532 -25.04 15.13 6.42
N ALA A 533 -23.88 14.46 6.44
CA ALA A 533 -23.71 13.13 7.06
C ALA A 533 -23.87 13.15 8.60
N ALA A 534 -23.97 14.34 9.19
CA ALA A 534 -24.46 14.62 10.54
C ALA A 534 -25.82 13.96 10.88
N GLY A 535 -26.58 13.55 9.86
CA GLY A 535 -27.91 12.97 9.99
C GLY A 535 -27.98 11.46 10.28
N ASP A 536 -26.88 10.74 10.51
CA ASP A 536 -26.96 9.31 10.85
C ASP A 536 -27.50 9.02 12.26
N GLY A 537 -27.65 10.08 13.09
CA GLY A 537 -28.31 10.01 14.39
C GLY A 537 -27.45 9.39 15.49
N SER A 538 -26.14 9.17 15.27
CA SER A 538 -25.22 8.77 16.34
C SER A 538 -24.94 9.95 17.26
N VAL A 539 -25.65 9.94 18.40
CA VAL A 539 -25.44 10.87 19.50
C VAL A 539 -24.57 10.21 20.56
N ASP A 540 -23.65 10.96 21.14
CA ASP A 540 -22.88 10.55 22.30
C ASP A 540 -23.81 10.33 23.52
N ALA A 541 -23.24 9.87 24.63
CA ALA A 541 -23.99 9.62 25.86
C ALA A 541 -24.73 10.86 26.41
N ASN A 542 -24.46 12.05 25.87
CA ASN A 542 -25.09 13.31 26.25
C ASN A 542 -26.16 13.77 25.24
N GLY A 543 -26.47 12.97 24.22
CA GLY A 543 -27.47 13.33 23.20
C GLY A 543 -26.94 14.30 22.13
N GLU A 544 -25.62 14.53 22.08
CA GLU A 544 -25.00 15.37 21.06
C GLU A 544 -24.36 14.54 19.95
N GLU A 545 -24.43 15.03 18.72
CA GLU A 545 -23.77 14.42 17.57
C GLU A 545 -22.28 14.14 17.84
N GLU A 546 -21.88 12.89 17.60
CA GLU A 546 -20.50 12.46 17.81
C GLU A 546 -19.55 13.08 16.77
N PRO A 547 -18.33 13.51 17.16
CA PRO A 547 -17.42 14.16 16.22
C PRO A 547 -16.90 13.19 15.16
N ALA A 548 -16.72 13.71 13.94
CA ALA A 548 -16.18 12.96 12.81
C ALA A 548 -14.67 12.72 12.95
N VAL A 549 -13.94 13.65 13.57
CA VAL A 549 -12.53 13.47 13.94
C VAL A 549 -12.38 13.67 15.45
N THR A 550 -11.73 12.72 16.12
CA THR A 550 -11.37 12.81 17.53
C THR A 550 -9.86 12.80 17.69
N LEU A 551 -9.31 13.77 18.41
CA LEU A 551 -7.90 13.87 18.76
C LEU A 551 -7.74 13.79 20.28
N VAL A 552 -6.65 13.15 20.72
CA VAL A 552 -6.20 13.22 22.11
C VAL A 552 -4.73 13.61 22.14
N PHE A 553 -4.42 14.68 22.85
CA PHE A 553 -3.06 15.15 23.09
C PHE A 553 -2.67 14.89 24.55
N ARG A 554 -1.44 14.42 24.78
CA ARG A 554 -0.85 14.28 26.12
C ARG A 554 0.11 15.43 26.41
N ARG A 555 -0.04 16.08 27.56
CA ARG A 555 0.86 17.12 28.04
C ARG A 555 2.17 16.51 28.52
N GLY A 556 3.28 16.78 27.83
CA GLY A 556 4.64 16.59 28.36
C GLY A 556 5.13 17.85 29.06
N ASP A 557 6.42 17.96 29.38
CA ASP A 557 6.98 19.15 30.02
C ASP A 557 7.04 20.36 29.06
N GLU A 558 7.57 20.15 27.85
CA GLU A 558 7.84 21.22 26.87
C GLU A 558 7.00 21.12 25.59
N ARG A 559 6.12 20.13 25.49
CA ARG A 559 5.25 19.97 24.31
C ARG A 559 3.97 19.22 24.61
N TRP A 560 3.00 19.36 23.72
CA TRP A 560 1.91 18.42 23.56
C TRP A 560 2.31 17.34 22.55
N THR A 561 1.88 16.10 22.79
CA THR A 561 2.08 15.00 21.85
C THR A 561 0.73 14.43 21.46
N LEU A 562 0.47 14.32 20.16
CA LEU A 562 -0.71 13.60 19.67
C LEU A 562 -0.55 12.12 19.99
N VAL A 563 -1.45 11.58 20.80
CA VAL A 563 -1.41 10.19 21.25
C VAL A 563 -2.58 9.37 20.74
N SER A 564 -3.66 10.02 20.32
CA SER A 564 -4.78 9.37 19.63
C SER A 564 -5.36 10.26 18.53
N LEU A 565 -5.70 9.67 17.40
CA LEU A 565 -6.47 10.26 16.32
C LEU A 565 -7.41 9.19 15.78
N GLU A 566 -8.70 9.45 15.85
CA GLU A 566 -9.74 8.61 15.26
C GLU A 566 -10.53 9.41 14.22
N ARG A 567 -10.80 8.81 13.06
CA ARG A 567 -11.68 9.36 12.03
C ARG A 567 -12.86 8.41 11.83
N ARG A 568 -14.08 8.93 11.91
CA ARG A 568 -15.27 8.20 11.47
C ARG A 568 -15.35 8.30 9.96
N GLY A 569 -15.22 7.16 9.29
CA GLY A 569 -15.59 7.05 7.89
C GLY A 569 -17.07 6.70 7.75
N PRO A 570 -17.74 7.04 6.64
CA PRO A 570 -19.04 6.48 6.35
C PRO A 570 -18.92 4.96 6.36
N HIS A 571 -19.78 4.30 7.15
CA HIS A 571 -19.70 2.86 7.43
C HIS A 571 -19.88 1.96 6.19
N ARG A 572 -20.19 2.52 5.01
CA ARG A 572 -20.38 1.77 3.76
C ARG A 572 -19.67 2.43 2.59
N VAL A 573 -18.77 1.67 1.97
CA VAL A 573 -18.45 1.83 0.55
C VAL A 573 -19.46 0.95 -0.15
N GLU A 574 -20.45 1.54 -0.85
CA GLU A 574 -21.27 0.72 -1.75
C GLU A 574 -20.38 0.17 -2.88
N PRO A 575 -20.54 -1.13 -3.24
CA PRO A 575 -19.62 -1.88 -4.08
C PRO A 575 -19.53 -1.43 -5.55
#